data_AF-A0A3N4KZ24-F1
#
_entry.id   AF-A0A3N4KZ24-F1
#
_cell.length_a   1.000
_cell.length_b   1.000
_cell.length_c   1.000
_cell.angle_alpha   90.00
_cell.angle_beta   90.00
_cell.angle_gamma   90.00
#
_symmetry.space_group_name_H-M   'P 1'
#
loop_
_entity.id
_entity.type
_entity.pdbx_description
1 polymer ?
#
loop_
_entity_poly.entity_id
_entity_poly.type
_entity_poly.pdbx_seq_one_letter_code
_entity_poly.pdbx_strand_id
1 'polypeptide(L)'
;MVDPTPPSGSAATPPPAPPAPKATPKAALKLAKEPKAPKPVKDQKTAAPTAAAAAGDGKRELTPKELKEKKKAEKAARRAETKGTSGAPPSAQAGHKPKEASAGNKGGAKVTVQQPATSSGGIVKTIYVTSGGSGNQPVKTVAKEVEVIVEPAKDRGLVGLLKDLSVEQNEKKKGPVFGLGHAHVDVHPAILTLGMQINQYVLSGSTARCIGFLLAMKRVIQDYETPPASSLSRHLPGHYLSHQIAYLLSARPMSTAMGNTIRWLKQEISTLPPDQTQEASKKHLVERIENFIREKLTVADDMIVKTTVDKYIRTGDTILTYGKSQVVERALLEAHRQGRIFSVIVVDNRPLLEGKNLLQGIAEAGIRCEYVHLYGLEHSIPSATRVLLGAHAIMADGALYSRSGTAIVATTAREFGIPVVVCCESIKFSDKINLDGIVSNELGDPELLVNMSDTKAREMGPLQGWKEINNMRIESFRYDVTPSDCIKAVVCEHGCVAPKSVASVLRSSMAAAAAGSAA
;
A
#
# COMPACT_ATOMS: atom_id res chain seq x y z
N MET A 1 64.40 -3.72 43.84
CA MET A 1 63.80 -3.82 45.19
C MET A 1 62.29 -3.92 44.98
N VAL A 2 61.81 -5.14 44.73
CA VAL A 2 61.05 -6.01 45.65
C VAL A 2 59.58 -5.58 45.79
N ASP A 3 58.72 -6.42 45.21
CA ASP A 3 57.26 -6.52 45.34
C ASP A 3 56.75 -6.48 46.79
N PRO A 4 55.44 -6.20 46.95
CA PRO A 4 54.63 -6.95 47.89
C PRO A 4 53.47 -7.66 47.20
N THR A 5 53.48 -8.99 47.32
CA THR A 5 52.38 -9.93 47.04
C THR A 5 51.24 -9.82 48.11
N PRO A 6 50.04 -10.39 47.84
CA PRO A 6 48.74 -9.91 48.33
C PRO A 6 48.24 -10.59 49.62
N PRO A 7 47.14 -10.11 50.23
CA PRO A 7 46.41 -10.87 51.24
C PRO A 7 45.50 -11.94 50.62
N SER A 8 45.50 -13.10 51.26
CA SER A 8 44.65 -14.27 51.03
C SER A 8 43.22 -14.06 51.54
N GLY A 9 42.22 -14.68 50.89
CA GLY A 9 40.86 -14.75 51.46
C GLY A 9 39.75 -15.25 50.55
N SER A 10 39.51 -16.56 50.59
CA SER A 10 38.25 -17.28 50.36
C SER A 10 37.69 -17.40 48.93
N ALA A 11 37.90 -18.58 48.35
CA ALA A 11 37.22 -19.08 47.17
C ALA A 11 35.75 -19.41 47.49
N ALA A 12 34.82 -18.78 46.78
CA ALA A 12 33.41 -19.15 46.79
C ALA A 12 33.16 -20.28 45.78
N THR A 13 32.63 -21.39 46.29
CA THR A 13 32.22 -22.61 45.60
C THR A 13 31.08 -22.34 44.59
N PRO A 14 31.10 -22.91 43.37
CA PRO A 14 29.98 -22.81 42.45
C PRO A 14 28.77 -23.68 42.90
N PRO A 15 27.52 -23.28 42.60
CA PRO A 15 26.31 -24.01 42.99
C PRO A 15 26.14 -25.33 42.21
N PRO A 16 25.42 -26.32 42.77
CA PRO A 16 25.31 -27.67 42.19
C PRO A 16 24.39 -27.72 40.96
N ALA A 17 24.76 -28.58 40.01
CA ALA A 17 24.02 -28.86 38.78
C ALA A 17 22.68 -29.60 39.05
N PRO A 18 21.63 -29.33 38.26
CA PRO A 18 20.34 -30.02 38.39
C PRO A 18 20.40 -31.49 37.90
N PRO A 19 19.59 -32.39 38.48
CA PRO A 19 19.70 -33.83 38.23
C PRO A 19 19.18 -34.25 36.85
N ALA A 20 19.87 -35.21 36.24
CA ALA A 20 19.50 -35.84 34.97
C ALA A 20 18.21 -36.67 35.09
N PRO A 21 17.31 -36.63 34.09
CA PRO A 21 16.12 -37.47 34.08
C PRO A 21 16.45 -38.93 33.76
N LYS A 22 15.89 -39.82 34.58
CA LYS A 22 16.03 -41.28 34.53
C LYS A 22 15.42 -41.88 33.26
N ALA A 23 16.16 -42.81 32.67
CA ALA A 23 15.73 -43.64 31.54
C ALA A 23 14.63 -44.64 31.93
N THR A 24 13.62 -44.79 31.07
CA THR A 24 12.68 -45.94 31.05
C THR A 24 12.55 -46.45 29.60
N PRO A 25 12.18 -47.74 29.41
CA PRO A 25 12.70 -48.54 28.31
C PRO A 25 11.92 -48.42 26.98
N LYS A 26 12.69 -48.50 25.88
CA LYS A 26 12.21 -48.53 24.49
C LYS A 26 11.46 -49.84 24.19
N ALA A 27 10.18 -49.73 23.85
CA ALA A 27 9.47 -50.73 23.06
C ALA A 27 9.69 -50.43 21.57
N ALA A 28 10.09 -51.47 20.83
CA ALA A 28 10.44 -51.42 19.42
C ALA A 28 9.19 -51.41 18.53
N LEU A 29 9.12 -50.47 17.58
CA LEU A 29 8.24 -50.55 16.40
C LEU A 29 9.06 -50.19 15.16
N LYS A 30 9.17 -51.18 14.27
CA LYS A 30 9.88 -51.17 12.98
C LYS A 30 9.22 -50.17 12.02
N LEU A 31 10.01 -49.27 11.42
CA LEU A 31 9.57 -48.51 10.25
C LEU A 31 9.59 -49.41 9.00
N ALA A 32 8.43 -49.56 8.37
CA ALA A 32 8.28 -50.10 7.03
C ALA A 32 8.61 -49.02 5.97
N LYS A 33 9.22 -49.46 4.87
CA LYS A 33 9.54 -48.66 3.67
C LYS A 33 8.25 -48.14 3.01
N GLU A 34 8.23 -46.85 2.67
CA GLU A 34 7.24 -46.30 1.74
C GLU A 34 7.62 -46.58 0.27
N PRO A 35 6.63 -46.83 -0.61
CA PRO A 35 6.86 -47.14 -2.03
C PRO A 35 6.95 -45.89 -2.91
N LYS A 36 7.76 -46.01 -3.97
CA LYS A 36 7.95 -45.02 -5.04
C LYS A 36 6.70 -44.87 -5.91
N ALA A 37 6.27 -43.63 -6.17
CA ALA A 37 5.29 -43.30 -7.19
C ALA A 37 5.87 -43.39 -8.62
N PRO A 38 5.10 -43.87 -9.62
CA PRO A 38 5.58 -44.11 -10.98
C PRO A 38 5.56 -42.85 -11.88
N LYS A 39 6.46 -42.84 -12.87
CA LYS A 39 6.60 -41.83 -13.93
C LYS A 39 5.49 -41.99 -14.99
N PRO A 40 5.01 -40.91 -15.63
CA PRO A 40 4.10 -41.04 -16.77
C PRO A 40 4.86 -41.36 -18.06
N VAL A 41 4.31 -42.31 -18.81
CA VAL A 41 4.77 -42.80 -20.12
C VAL A 41 4.11 -41.97 -21.23
N LYS A 42 4.87 -41.76 -22.30
CA LYS A 42 4.45 -41.15 -23.59
C LYS A 42 3.38 -42.01 -24.26
N ASP A 43 2.41 -41.41 -24.92
CA ASP A 43 1.77 -42.07 -26.07
C ASP A 43 1.42 -41.14 -27.22
N GLN A 44 1.56 -41.73 -28.39
CA GLN A 44 1.57 -41.15 -29.73
C GLN A 44 0.17 -41.02 -30.34
N LYS A 45 0.13 -40.21 -31.40
CA LYS A 45 -0.93 -40.05 -32.40
C LYS A 45 -1.47 -41.37 -32.96
N THR A 46 -2.77 -41.40 -33.24
CA THR A 46 -3.44 -41.98 -34.43
C THR A 46 -4.87 -41.40 -34.49
N ALA A 47 -5.21 -40.59 -35.49
CA ALA A 47 -5.80 -40.94 -36.80
C ALA A 47 -7.30 -41.34 -36.72
N ALA A 48 -8.11 -40.58 -37.46
CA ALA A 48 -9.56 -40.69 -37.61
C ALA A 48 -10.02 -41.96 -38.36
N PRO A 49 -11.34 -42.25 -38.35
CA PRO A 49 -12.05 -42.24 -39.63
C PRO A 49 -13.46 -41.61 -39.63
N THR A 50 -13.72 -40.97 -40.78
CA THR A 50 -14.93 -40.73 -41.59
C THR A 50 -16.35 -41.17 -41.16
N ALA A 51 -17.25 -40.17 -41.22
CA ALA A 51 -18.50 -40.04 -41.99
C ALA A 51 -19.72 -40.98 -41.78
N ALA A 52 -20.85 -40.38 -41.39
CA ALA A 52 -22.19 -40.64 -41.97
C ALA A 52 -23.13 -39.45 -41.69
N ALA A 53 -23.95 -39.09 -42.68
CA ALA A 53 -24.84 -37.94 -42.72
C ALA A 53 -26.25 -38.25 -42.20
N ALA A 54 -26.92 -37.24 -41.63
CA ALA A 54 -28.39 -37.10 -41.65
C ALA A 54 -28.75 -35.61 -41.50
N ALA A 55 -29.65 -35.14 -42.38
CA ALA A 55 -30.07 -33.77 -42.55
C ALA A 55 -31.13 -33.32 -41.54
N GLY A 56 -31.16 -32.02 -41.22
CA GLY A 56 -32.23 -31.35 -40.47
C GLY A 56 -31.99 -29.84 -40.39
N ASP A 57 -32.89 -29.07 -40.99
CA ASP A 57 -32.84 -27.63 -41.24
C ASP A 57 -32.85 -26.77 -39.97
N GLY A 58 -32.05 -25.69 -39.93
CA GLY A 58 -31.99 -24.77 -38.79
C GLY A 58 -30.85 -23.74 -38.84
N LYS A 59 -31.16 -22.52 -39.29
CA LYS A 59 -30.40 -21.25 -39.16
C LYS A 59 -28.87 -21.34 -38.99
N ARG A 60 -28.13 -21.05 -40.07
CA ARG A 60 -26.68 -20.82 -40.05
C ARG A 60 -26.33 -19.60 -39.18
N GLU A 61 -25.65 -19.81 -38.05
CA GLU A 61 -24.97 -18.73 -37.32
C GLU A 61 -23.74 -18.25 -38.10
N LEU A 62 -23.59 -16.93 -38.25
CA LEU A 62 -22.47 -16.31 -38.96
C LEU A 62 -21.16 -16.56 -38.21
N THR A 63 -20.11 -16.92 -38.93
CA THR A 63 -18.81 -17.19 -38.31
C THR A 63 -18.22 -15.91 -37.69
N PRO A 64 -17.36 -16.01 -36.65
CA PRO A 64 -16.77 -14.84 -35.99
C PRO A 64 -15.99 -13.91 -36.94
N LYS A 65 -15.51 -14.44 -38.06
CA LYS A 65 -14.81 -13.68 -39.11
C LYS A 65 -15.79 -12.81 -39.92
N GLU A 66 -16.94 -13.34 -40.30
CA GLU A 66 -17.99 -12.62 -41.03
C GLU A 66 -18.65 -11.54 -40.15
N LEU A 67 -18.81 -11.80 -38.85
CA LEU A 67 -19.32 -10.82 -37.89
C LEU A 67 -18.35 -9.63 -37.69
N LYS A 68 -17.04 -9.89 -37.78
CA LYS A 68 -15.99 -8.88 -37.69
C LYS A 68 -15.90 -8.03 -38.95
N GLU A 69 -16.10 -8.62 -40.13
CA GLU A 69 -16.16 -7.89 -41.40
C GLU A 69 -17.42 -7.02 -41.49
N LYS A 70 -18.57 -7.51 -41.03
CA LYS A 70 -19.82 -6.74 -40.99
C LYS A 70 -19.73 -5.53 -40.05
N LYS A 71 -19.13 -5.70 -38.85
CA LYS A 71 -18.86 -4.57 -37.92
C LYS A 71 -17.83 -3.58 -38.47
N LYS A 72 -16.89 -4.02 -39.30
CA LYS A 72 -15.90 -3.15 -39.94
C LYS A 72 -16.52 -2.34 -41.09
N ALA A 73 -17.42 -2.95 -41.87
CA ALA A 73 -18.18 -2.29 -42.92
C ALA A 73 -19.14 -1.24 -42.35
N GLU A 74 -19.84 -1.56 -41.26
CA GLU A 74 -20.77 -0.64 -40.59
C GLU A 74 -20.05 0.58 -39.97
N LYS A 75 -18.86 0.37 -39.38
CA LYS A 75 -18.02 1.46 -38.85
C LYS A 75 -17.41 2.33 -39.96
N ALA A 76 -17.21 1.78 -41.16
CA ALA A 76 -16.74 2.53 -42.32
C ALA A 76 -17.86 3.38 -42.94
N ALA A 77 -19.09 2.85 -43.02
CA ALA A 77 -20.27 3.60 -43.48
C ALA A 77 -20.58 4.78 -42.54
N ARG A 78 -20.52 4.58 -41.23
CA ARG A 78 -20.76 5.61 -40.22
C ARG A 78 -19.70 6.74 -40.19
N ARG A 79 -18.49 6.46 -40.72
CA ARG A 79 -17.42 7.45 -40.93
C ARG A 79 -17.55 8.21 -42.25
N ALA A 80 -18.29 7.68 -43.22
CA ALA A 80 -18.59 8.37 -44.47
C ALA A 80 -19.75 9.37 -44.29
N GLU A 81 -20.71 9.07 -43.43
CA GLU A 81 -21.86 9.94 -43.12
C GLU A 81 -21.49 11.18 -42.29
N THR A 82 -20.38 11.16 -41.56
CA THR A 82 -19.91 12.28 -40.71
C THR A 82 -19.06 13.31 -41.46
N LYS A 83 -18.84 13.14 -42.77
CA LYS A 83 -18.03 14.05 -43.61
C LYS A 83 -18.84 14.92 -44.59
N GLY A 84 -20.17 14.87 -44.53
CA GLY A 84 -21.05 15.71 -45.33
C GLY A 84 -21.75 16.77 -44.48
N THR A 85 -21.04 17.82 -44.06
CA THR A 85 -21.64 19.14 -43.72
C THR A 85 -20.52 20.14 -43.38
N SER A 86 -20.60 21.35 -43.97
CA SER A 86 -19.66 22.49 -43.93
C SER A 86 -18.37 22.29 -44.75
N GLY A 87 -17.97 23.11 -45.71
CA GLY A 87 -18.34 24.48 -46.12
C GLY A 87 -17.03 25.15 -46.56
N ALA A 88 -16.90 25.51 -47.84
CA ALA A 88 -15.65 25.98 -48.46
C ALA A 88 -15.17 27.36 -47.93
N PRO A 89 -13.86 27.67 -47.96
CA PRO A 89 -13.32 28.99 -47.58
C PRO A 89 -13.06 29.89 -48.80
N PRO A 90 -13.13 31.24 -48.68
CA PRO A 90 -12.55 32.13 -49.66
C PRO A 90 -11.16 32.65 -49.26
N SER A 91 -10.25 32.50 -50.22
CA SER A 91 -9.12 33.35 -50.67
C SER A 91 -8.44 34.39 -49.75
N ALA A 92 -7.11 34.37 -49.86
CA ALA A 92 -6.11 35.26 -49.29
C ALA A 92 -6.09 36.71 -49.81
N GLN A 93 -5.56 37.64 -49.01
CA GLN A 93 -4.75 38.76 -49.50
C GLN A 93 -3.77 39.28 -48.43
N ALA A 94 -2.58 39.64 -48.90
CA ALA A 94 -1.42 40.09 -48.15
C ALA A 94 -1.45 41.60 -47.85
N GLY A 95 -0.75 42.03 -46.80
CA GLY A 95 -0.48 43.44 -46.50
C GLY A 95 0.51 43.61 -45.35
N HIS A 96 1.51 44.47 -45.55
CA HIS A 96 2.75 44.58 -44.77
C HIS A 96 2.78 45.91 -43.97
N LYS A 97 3.48 45.89 -42.82
CA LYS A 97 4.16 47.00 -42.11
C LYS A 97 3.41 47.95 -41.12
N PRO A 98 4.14 48.60 -40.18
CA PRO A 98 3.79 48.67 -38.75
C PRO A 98 3.55 50.11 -38.25
N LYS A 99 3.15 50.29 -36.97
CA LYS A 99 3.34 51.57 -36.26
C LYS A 99 3.24 51.48 -34.73
N GLU A 100 3.95 52.44 -34.14
CA GLU A 100 4.37 52.61 -32.75
C GLU A 100 3.29 53.06 -31.76
N ALA A 101 3.61 52.80 -30.48
CA ALA A 101 3.45 53.62 -29.27
C ALA A 101 2.33 54.67 -29.16
N SER A 102 1.60 54.61 -28.03
CA SER A 102 1.40 55.79 -27.18
C SER A 102 1.17 55.41 -25.73
N ALA A 103 1.87 56.09 -24.84
CA ALA A 103 1.73 56.07 -23.39
C ALA A 103 0.41 56.71 -22.92
N GLY A 104 -0.09 56.25 -21.77
CA GLY A 104 -1.20 56.85 -21.05
C GLY A 104 -1.17 56.46 -19.57
N ASN A 105 -0.61 57.33 -18.75
CA ASN A 105 -0.48 57.26 -17.30
C ASN A 105 -1.81 57.58 -16.59
N LYS A 106 -2.12 56.94 -15.43
CA LYS A 106 -2.48 57.60 -14.14
C LYS A 106 -3.17 56.67 -13.12
N GLY A 107 -2.64 56.72 -11.88
CA GLY A 107 -3.36 56.63 -10.59
C GLY A 107 -3.71 55.22 -10.10
N GLY A 108 -3.31 54.72 -8.93
CA GLY A 108 -2.85 55.36 -7.70
C GLY A 108 -3.91 55.22 -6.59
N ALA A 109 -3.84 54.16 -5.78
CA ALA A 109 -4.38 54.12 -4.42
C ALA A 109 -3.80 52.94 -3.63
N LYS A 110 -2.86 53.23 -2.72
CA LYS A 110 -2.43 52.37 -1.61
C LYS A 110 -3.44 52.52 -0.47
N VAL A 111 -3.89 51.42 0.12
CA VAL A 111 -4.42 51.41 1.48
C VAL A 111 -3.74 50.27 2.26
N THR A 112 -3.04 50.69 3.30
CA THR A 112 -2.34 49.90 4.31
C THR A 112 -3.34 49.46 5.38
N VAL A 113 -3.24 48.23 5.90
CA VAL A 113 -3.85 47.88 7.19
C VAL A 113 -2.86 47.07 8.04
N GLN A 114 -2.65 47.59 9.25
CA GLN A 114 -1.84 47.09 10.34
C GLN A 114 -2.40 45.80 10.99
N GLN A 115 -1.48 45.03 11.53
CA GLN A 115 -1.67 43.84 12.36
C GLN A 115 -1.89 44.25 13.83
N PRO A 116 -2.65 43.46 14.63
CA PRO A 116 -2.37 43.32 16.05
C PRO A 116 -2.03 41.88 16.45
N ALA A 117 -1.25 41.80 17.52
CA ALA A 117 -0.51 40.63 17.98
C ALA A 117 -1.31 39.71 18.94
N THR A 118 -1.01 38.41 18.79
CA THR A 118 -0.88 37.33 19.79
C THR A 118 -1.82 37.19 21.00
N SER A 119 -2.53 36.05 21.05
CA SER A 119 -2.58 35.19 22.25
C SER A 119 -2.98 33.74 21.93
N SER A 120 -2.07 32.81 22.24
CA SER A 120 -2.26 31.45 22.80
C SER A 120 -3.23 30.41 22.19
N GLY A 121 -2.71 29.20 21.97
CA GLY A 121 -3.41 27.93 22.26
C GLY A 121 -4.01 27.20 21.06
N GLY A 122 -3.63 25.94 20.85
CA GLY A 122 -4.04 25.13 19.70
C GLY A 122 -5.38 24.38 19.83
N ILE A 123 -5.86 23.93 18.67
CA ILE A 123 -6.92 22.94 18.39
C ILE A 123 -8.32 23.33 18.88
N VAL A 124 -9.20 23.79 17.98
CA VAL A 124 -10.34 23.06 17.37
C VAL A 124 -10.89 23.96 16.24
N LYS A 125 -11.05 23.48 15.00
CA LYS A 125 -12.03 24.13 14.09
C LYS A 125 -13.41 23.61 14.46
N THR A 126 -13.88 24.02 15.65
CA THR A 126 -15.28 23.95 16.02
C THR A 126 -16.00 24.96 15.16
N ILE A 127 -17.09 24.53 14.53
CA ILE A 127 -18.06 25.38 13.86
C ILE A 127 -18.60 26.35 14.93
N TYR A 128 -18.21 27.62 14.90
CA TYR A 128 -18.90 28.65 15.66
C TYR A 128 -20.16 29.04 14.89
N VAL A 129 -21.30 28.57 15.34
CA VAL A 129 -22.55 29.33 15.21
C VAL A 129 -22.49 30.37 16.33
N THR A 130 -22.17 31.62 15.99
CA THR A 130 -22.34 32.74 16.92
C THR A 130 -23.83 33.03 17.05
N SER A 131 -24.43 32.58 18.15
CA SER A 131 -25.68 33.13 18.67
C SER A 131 -25.32 34.36 19.52
N GLY A 132 -25.89 35.51 19.17
CA GLY A 132 -25.79 36.72 19.98
C GLY A 132 -26.30 37.94 19.24
N GLY A 133 -27.59 38.26 19.41
CA GLY A 133 -28.15 39.55 19.00
C GLY A 133 -29.61 39.49 18.56
N SER A 134 -30.49 39.93 19.46
CA SER A 134 -31.93 40.16 19.30
C SER A 134 -32.34 40.73 17.94
N GLY A 135 -33.33 40.10 17.29
CA GLY A 135 -33.97 40.61 16.09
C GLY A 135 -34.61 39.50 15.27
N ASN A 136 -35.93 39.32 15.43
CA ASN A 136 -36.70 38.32 14.71
C ASN A 136 -36.84 38.72 13.22
N GLN A 137 -35.92 38.29 12.35
CA GLN A 137 -36.11 38.23 10.90
C GLN A 137 -35.30 37.09 10.24
N PRO A 138 -35.82 36.44 9.20
CA PRO A 138 -35.15 35.31 8.55
C PRO A 138 -33.99 35.80 7.67
N VAL A 139 -32.77 35.45 8.05
CA VAL A 139 -31.55 35.69 7.24
C VAL A 139 -31.52 34.70 6.08
N LYS A 140 -31.64 35.19 4.85
CA LYS A 140 -31.36 34.40 3.63
C LYS A 140 -29.86 34.13 3.53
N THR A 141 -29.45 32.89 3.78
CA THR A 141 -28.08 32.44 3.54
C THR A 141 -27.85 32.26 2.04
N VAL A 142 -27.21 33.23 1.40
CA VAL A 142 -26.68 33.06 0.04
C VAL A 142 -25.37 32.28 0.18
N ALA A 143 -25.41 30.98 -0.11
CA ALA A 143 -24.21 30.17 -0.25
C ALA A 143 -23.44 30.68 -1.48
N LYS A 144 -22.36 31.42 -1.26
CA LYS A 144 -21.41 31.74 -2.33
C LYS A 144 -20.51 30.52 -2.48
N GLU A 145 -20.79 29.69 -3.49
CA GLU A 145 -19.84 28.67 -3.95
C GLU A 145 -18.53 29.38 -4.29
N VAL A 146 -17.51 29.16 -3.47
CA VAL A 146 -16.14 29.42 -3.89
C VAL A 146 -15.76 28.20 -4.70
N GLU A 147 -15.93 28.27 -6.02
CA GLU A 147 -15.24 27.36 -6.92
C GLU A 147 -13.75 27.46 -6.60
N VAL A 148 -13.21 26.41 -5.98
CA VAL A 148 -11.78 26.20 -5.97
C VAL A 148 -11.43 25.78 -7.38
N ILE A 149 -11.18 26.78 -8.23
CA ILE A 149 -10.54 26.57 -9.52
C ILE A 149 -9.18 25.95 -9.19
N VAL A 150 -9.06 24.64 -9.37
CA VAL A 150 -7.77 23.98 -9.40
C VAL A 150 -7.06 24.55 -10.62
N GLU A 151 -6.20 25.55 -10.41
CA GLU A 151 -5.37 26.04 -11.50
C GLU A 151 -4.65 24.85 -12.14
N PRO A 152 -4.67 24.71 -13.47
CA PRO A 152 -3.96 23.64 -14.13
C PRO A 152 -2.50 23.73 -13.68
N ALA A 153 -1.97 22.63 -13.14
CA ALA A 153 -0.60 22.58 -12.66
C ALA A 153 0.31 23.11 -13.77
N LYS A 154 0.94 24.27 -13.55
CA LYS A 154 1.92 24.84 -14.49
C LYS A 154 2.89 23.72 -14.85
N ASP A 155 3.09 23.44 -16.14
CA ASP A 155 4.01 22.40 -16.60
C ASP A 155 5.41 22.76 -16.10
N ARG A 156 5.83 22.15 -14.98
CA ARG A 156 7.09 22.47 -14.28
C ARG A 156 8.31 21.86 -14.98
N GLY A 157 8.24 21.65 -16.30
CA GLY A 157 9.34 21.07 -17.10
C GLY A 157 9.62 19.61 -16.75
N LEU A 158 8.57 18.85 -16.43
CA LEU A 158 8.68 17.45 -16.06
C LEU A 158 9.11 16.61 -17.28
N VAL A 159 10.20 15.83 -17.18
CA VAL A 159 10.73 15.02 -18.29
C VAL A 159 10.48 13.53 -18.05
N GLY A 160 10.03 12.82 -19.10
CA GLY A 160 9.88 11.37 -19.11
C GLY A 160 8.91 10.83 -18.07
N LEU A 161 9.26 9.70 -17.45
CA LEU A 161 8.40 8.92 -16.54
C LEU A 161 7.90 9.69 -15.32
N LEU A 162 8.62 10.73 -14.89
CA LEU A 162 8.19 11.57 -13.77
C LEU A 162 7.00 12.47 -14.14
N LYS A 163 6.90 12.88 -15.42
CA LYS A 163 5.74 13.59 -15.94
C LYS A 163 4.54 12.66 -15.90
N ASP A 164 4.72 11.45 -16.40
CA ASP A 164 3.65 10.46 -16.48
C ASP A 164 3.15 10.08 -15.09
N LEU A 165 4.04 9.86 -14.10
CA LEU A 165 3.64 9.61 -12.72
C LEU A 165 2.88 10.79 -12.11
N SER A 166 3.37 12.02 -12.31
CA SER A 166 2.72 13.23 -11.79
C SER A 166 1.36 13.45 -12.45
N VAL A 167 1.26 13.27 -13.77
CA VAL A 167 0.01 13.31 -14.52
C VAL A 167 -0.91 12.22 -14.01
N GLU A 168 -0.51 10.96 -13.96
CA GLU A 168 -1.34 9.85 -13.48
C GLU A 168 -1.88 10.12 -12.07
N GLN A 169 -1.04 10.61 -11.15
CA GLN A 169 -1.48 10.93 -9.80
C GLN A 169 -2.38 12.17 -9.75
N ASN A 170 -2.10 13.19 -10.55
CA ASN A 170 -2.96 14.37 -10.65
C ASN A 170 -4.27 14.07 -11.37
N GLU A 171 -4.29 13.15 -12.32
CA GLU A 171 -5.48 12.63 -12.99
C GLU A 171 -6.31 11.75 -12.06
N LYS A 172 -5.65 10.94 -11.22
CA LYS A 172 -6.33 10.29 -10.09
C LYS A 172 -6.90 11.31 -9.09
N LYS A 173 -6.25 12.47 -8.93
CA LYS A 173 -6.77 13.63 -8.18
C LYS A 173 -7.80 14.49 -8.94
N LYS A 174 -8.03 14.29 -10.25
CA LYS A 174 -9.18 14.87 -10.98
C LYS A 174 -10.51 14.22 -10.56
N GLY A 175 -10.46 13.16 -9.75
CA GLY A 175 -11.60 12.73 -8.94
C GLY A 175 -12.03 13.81 -7.93
N PRO A 176 -13.11 13.59 -7.18
CA PRO A 176 -13.53 14.55 -6.17
C PRO A 176 -12.37 14.83 -5.20
N VAL A 177 -12.09 16.12 -4.98
CA VAL A 177 -11.08 16.60 -4.02
C VAL A 177 -11.33 15.89 -2.69
N PHE A 178 -10.28 15.35 -2.07
CA PHE A 178 -10.46 14.68 -0.79
C PHE A 178 -11.01 15.65 0.27
N GLY A 179 -12.09 15.27 0.93
CA GLY A 179 -12.71 16.04 2.01
C GLY A 179 -14.17 15.67 2.21
N LEU A 180 -14.71 15.99 3.39
CA LEU A 180 -16.12 15.67 3.70
C LEU A 180 -17.10 16.36 2.75
N GLY A 181 -16.80 17.59 2.31
CA GLY A 181 -17.67 18.35 1.40
C GLY A 181 -17.76 17.80 -0.03
N HIS A 182 -16.89 16.86 -0.39
CA HIS A 182 -16.84 16.25 -1.72
C HIS A 182 -17.13 14.74 -1.68
N ALA A 183 -17.43 14.20 -0.50
CA ALA A 183 -17.85 12.81 -0.37
C ALA A 183 -19.22 12.61 -1.03
N HIS A 184 -19.39 11.51 -1.75
CA HIS A 184 -20.70 11.11 -2.24
C HIS A 184 -21.65 10.88 -1.06
N VAL A 185 -22.94 11.18 -1.23
CA VAL A 185 -23.94 11.08 -0.15
C VAL A 185 -24.00 9.68 0.45
N ASP A 186 -23.79 8.66 -0.38
CA ASP A 186 -23.78 7.26 0.03
C ASP A 186 -22.48 6.83 0.75
N VAL A 187 -21.47 7.69 0.88
CA VAL A 187 -20.24 7.32 1.60
C VAL A 187 -20.54 7.15 3.08
N HIS A 188 -20.25 5.97 3.59
CA HIS A 188 -20.56 5.59 4.95
C HIS A 188 -19.66 6.33 5.96
N PRO A 189 -20.16 6.76 7.14
CA PRO A 189 -19.35 7.49 8.14
C PRO A 189 -18.08 6.76 8.58
N ALA A 190 -18.11 5.43 8.70
CA ALA A 190 -16.90 4.65 9.01
C ALA A 190 -15.80 4.79 7.94
N ILE A 191 -16.20 4.97 6.67
CA ILE A 191 -15.29 5.16 5.54
C ILE A 191 -14.76 6.60 5.50
N LEU A 192 -15.59 7.58 5.88
CA LEU A 192 -15.14 8.96 6.08
C LEU A 192 -14.02 9.02 7.12
N THR A 193 -14.22 8.40 8.29
CA THR A 193 -13.22 8.32 9.37
C THR A 193 -11.95 7.62 8.92
N LEU A 194 -12.07 6.46 8.26
CA LEU A 194 -10.92 5.72 7.75
C LEU A 194 -10.13 6.56 6.72
N GLY A 195 -10.82 7.24 5.81
CA GLY A 195 -10.19 8.11 4.81
C GLY A 195 -9.36 9.22 5.46
N MET A 196 -9.89 9.87 6.50
CA MET A 196 -9.14 10.88 7.27
C MET A 196 -7.90 10.29 7.95
N GLN A 197 -8.03 9.14 8.60
CA GLN A 197 -6.90 8.47 9.28
C GLN A 197 -5.80 8.05 8.31
N ILE A 198 -6.17 7.59 7.11
CA ILE A 198 -5.21 7.21 6.05
C ILE A 198 -4.53 8.46 5.47
N ASN A 199 -5.30 9.53 5.22
CA ASN A 199 -4.78 10.78 4.66
C ASN A 199 -3.82 11.49 5.62
N GLN A 200 -4.12 11.50 6.92
CA GLN A 200 -3.29 12.11 7.97
C GLN A 200 -2.15 11.21 8.46
N TYR A 201 -1.90 10.09 7.79
CA TYR A 201 -0.85 9.12 8.14
C TYR A 201 -0.97 8.49 9.54
N VAL A 202 -2.11 8.63 10.22
CA VAL A 202 -2.43 7.90 11.46
C VAL A 202 -2.39 6.39 11.19
N LEU A 203 -2.96 5.97 10.05
CA LEU A 203 -2.87 4.60 9.55
C LEU A 203 -1.95 4.52 8.32
N SER A 204 -0.66 4.30 8.57
CA SER A 204 0.36 4.31 7.50
C SER A 204 0.76 2.93 6.96
N GLY A 205 0.78 1.90 7.81
CA GLY A 205 1.25 0.54 7.45
C GLY A 205 0.32 -0.19 6.49
N SER A 206 0.87 -1.00 5.57
CA SER A 206 0.09 -1.73 4.55
C SER A 206 -0.96 -2.65 5.19
N THR A 207 -0.57 -3.43 6.20
CA THR A 207 -1.45 -4.34 6.95
C THR A 207 -2.47 -3.58 7.79
N ALA A 208 -2.03 -2.56 8.53
CA ALA A 208 -2.92 -1.75 9.37
C ALA A 208 -4.02 -1.06 8.54
N ARG A 209 -3.68 -0.52 7.37
CA ARG A 209 -4.65 0.04 6.42
C ARG A 209 -5.65 -1.01 5.91
N CYS A 210 -5.18 -2.23 5.65
CA CYS A 210 -6.02 -3.35 5.24
C CYS A 210 -7.00 -3.78 6.35
N ILE A 211 -6.53 -3.89 7.59
CA ILE A 211 -7.38 -4.20 8.76
C ILE A 211 -8.42 -3.08 8.94
N GLY A 212 -8.00 -1.82 8.93
CA GLY A 212 -8.92 -0.67 9.03
C GLY A 212 -9.99 -0.68 7.93
N PHE A 213 -9.61 -1.02 6.69
CA PHE A 213 -10.54 -1.20 5.59
C PHE A 213 -11.57 -2.30 5.85
N LEU A 214 -11.13 -3.50 6.26
CA LEU A 214 -12.02 -4.62 6.53
C LEU A 214 -12.99 -4.33 7.69
N LEU A 215 -12.50 -3.70 8.76
CA LEU A 215 -13.34 -3.29 9.88
C LEU A 215 -14.38 -2.23 9.47
N ALA A 216 -14.00 -1.28 8.61
CA ALA A 216 -14.95 -0.30 8.07
C ALA A 216 -15.96 -0.98 7.13
N MET A 217 -15.52 -1.89 6.26
CA MET A 217 -16.39 -2.65 5.35
C MET A 217 -17.39 -3.55 6.10
N LYS A 218 -16.98 -4.16 7.21
CA LYS A 218 -17.89 -4.89 8.10
C LYS A 218 -19.06 -4.01 8.52
N ARG A 219 -18.80 -2.78 8.97
CA ARG A 219 -19.86 -1.85 9.36
C ARG A 219 -20.71 -1.39 8.18
N VAL A 220 -20.07 -1.09 7.04
CA VAL A 220 -20.77 -0.72 5.79
C VAL A 220 -21.76 -1.81 5.36
N ILE A 221 -21.38 -3.09 5.45
CA ILE A 221 -22.24 -4.22 5.05
C ILE A 221 -23.36 -4.44 6.05
N GLN A 222 -23.11 -4.26 7.35
CA GLN A 222 -24.13 -4.36 8.39
C GLN A 222 -25.23 -3.30 8.19
N ASP A 223 -24.82 -2.06 7.95
CA ASP A 223 -25.71 -0.89 7.84
C ASP A 223 -26.33 -0.73 6.44
N TYR A 224 -25.93 -1.52 5.44
CA TYR A 224 -26.43 -1.45 4.06
C TYR A 224 -27.85 -2.00 3.89
N GLU A 225 -28.72 -1.35 3.13
CA GLU A 225 -30.04 -1.90 2.77
C GLU A 225 -30.18 -2.06 1.26
N THR A 226 -30.76 -3.17 0.82
CA THR A 226 -30.96 -3.45 -0.61
C THR A 226 -32.17 -2.69 -1.14
N PRO A 227 -32.04 -1.92 -2.23
CA PRO A 227 -33.18 -1.27 -2.86
C PRO A 227 -34.24 -2.29 -3.33
N PRO A 228 -35.54 -1.98 -3.28
CA PRO A 228 -36.63 -2.94 -3.57
C PRO A 228 -36.58 -3.64 -4.93
N ALA A 229 -35.89 -3.05 -5.92
CA ALA A 229 -35.81 -3.55 -7.29
C ALA A 229 -34.50 -4.31 -7.62
N SER A 230 -33.63 -4.56 -6.63
CA SER A 230 -32.33 -5.20 -6.85
C SER A 230 -32.04 -6.31 -5.85
N SER A 231 -31.02 -7.11 -6.14
CA SER A 231 -30.45 -8.05 -5.18
C SER A 231 -29.18 -7.46 -4.55
N LEU A 232 -28.85 -7.92 -3.35
CA LEU A 232 -27.63 -7.51 -2.65
C LEU A 232 -26.39 -7.79 -3.50
N SER A 233 -26.28 -8.98 -4.10
CA SER A 233 -25.13 -9.39 -4.93
C SER A 233 -24.93 -8.53 -6.17
N ARG A 234 -26.01 -7.97 -6.74
CA ARG A 234 -25.94 -7.08 -7.92
C ARG A 234 -25.65 -5.63 -7.53
N HIS A 235 -26.33 -5.10 -6.52
CA HIS A 235 -26.25 -3.67 -6.21
C HIS A 235 -25.02 -3.32 -5.36
N LEU A 236 -24.69 -4.14 -4.36
CA LEU A 236 -23.65 -3.83 -3.38
C LEU A 236 -22.26 -3.60 -4.01
N PRO A 237 -21.72 -4.47 -4.89
CA PRO A 237 -20.35 -4.31 -5.40
C PRO A 237 -20.16 -3.11 -6.32
N GLY A 238 -21.12 -2.88 -7.22
CA GLY A 238 -21.00 -1.94 -8.32
C GLY A 238 -21.48 -0.53 -7.96
N HIS A 239 -22.60 -0.43 -7.24
CA HIS A 239 -23.24 0.85 -6.97
C HIS A 239 -22.85 1.39 -5.59
N TYR A 240 -22.93 0.58 -4.53
CA TYR A 240 -22.66 1.09 -3.18
C TYR A 240 -21.18 1.07 -2.79
N LEU A 241 -20.49 -0.06 -2.94
CA LEU A 241 -19.08 -0.19 -2.55
C LEU A 241 -18.13 0.66 -3.41
N SER A 242 -18.47 0.90 -4.68
CA SER A 242 -17.66 1.72 -5.56
C SER A 242 -17.50 3.15 -5.04
N HIS A 243 -18.54 3.75 -4.45
CA HIS A 243 -18.45 5.07 -3.83
C HIS A 243 -17.51 5.08 -2.62
N GLN A 244 -17.56 4.03 -1.78
CA GLN A 244 -16.66 3.88 -0.62
C GLN A 244 -15.20 3.80 -1.05
N ILE A 245 -14.93 2.95 -2.05
CA ILE A 245 -13.57 2.72 -2.59
C ILE A 245 -13.05 3.99 -3.27
N ALA A 246 -13.89 4.70 -4.03
CA ALA A 246 -13.51 5.94 -4.70
C ALA A 246 -13.12 7.04 -3.71
N TYR A 247 -13.85 7.18 -2.60
CA TYR A 247 -13.50 8.13 -1.54
C TYR A 247 -12.16 7.78 -0.87
N LEU A 248 -11.90 6.51 -0.57
CA LEU A 248 -10.61 6.10 -0.01
C LEU A 248 -9.46 6.30 -1.00
N LEU A 249 -9.70 6.10 -2.30
CA LEU A 249 -8.73 6.37 -3.36
C LEU A 249 -8.38 7.87 -3.46
N SER A 250 -9.36 8.76 -3.29
CA SER A 250 -9.08 10.21 -3.27
C SER A 250 -8.30 10.62 -2.03
N ALA A 251 -8.48 9.93 -0.89
CA ALA A 251 -7.73 10.16 0.33
C ALA A 251 -6.23 9.84 0.18
N ARG A 252 -5.91 8.68 -0.39
CA ARG A 252 -4.55 8.20 -0.63
C ARG A 252 -4.57 6.97 -1.55
N PRO A 253 -3.59 6.79 -2.46
CA PRO A 253 -3.48 5.57 -3.26
C PRO A 253 -3.53 4.29 -2.40
N MET A 254 -4.29 3.29 -2.86
CA MET A 254 -4.49 2.02 -2.15
C MET A 254 -3.19 1.23 -2.04
N SER A 255 -2.99 0.56 -0.90
CA SER A 255 -1.90 -0.41 -0.78
C SER A 255 -2.21 -1.67 -1.59
N THR A 256 -1.17 -2.45 -1.92
CA THR A 256 -1.34 -3.75 -2.59
C THR A 256 -2.25 -4.69 -1.79
N ALA A 257 -2.08 -4.74 -0.46
CA ALA A 257 -2.94 -5.53 0.41
C ALA A 257 -4.41 -5.11 0.31
N MET A 258 -4.71 -3.80 0.41
CA MET A 258 -6.08 -3.30 0.25
C MET A 258 -6.65 -3.64 -1.13
N GLY A 259 -5.87 -3.50 -2.20
CA GLY A 259 -6.28 -3.85 -3.56
C GLY A 259 -6.64 -5.33 -3.69
N ASN A 260 -5.81 -6.23 -3.14
CA ASN A 260 -6.08 -7.66 -3.13
C ASN A 260 -7.33 -8.01 -2.29
N THR A 261 -7.49 -7.37 -1.14
CA THR A 261 -8.66 -7.54 -0.28
C THR A 261 -9.96 -7.01 -0.92
N ILE A 262 -9.91 -5.90 -1.66
CA ILE A 262 -11.07 -5.40 -2.42
C ILE A 262 -11.49 -6.42 -3.48
N ARG A 263 -10.54 -7.01 -4.21
CA ARG A 263 -10.85 -8.04 -5.21
C ARG A 263 -11.48 -9.26 -4.57
N TRP A 264 -10.90 -9.73 -3.47
CA TRP A 264 -11.45 -10.84 -2.68
C TRP A 264 -12.89 -10.53 -2.21
N LEU A 265 -13.13 -9.39 -1.57
CA LEU A 265 -14.46 -9.03 -1.06
C LEU A 265 -15.51 -8.96 -2.19
N LYS A 266 -15.14 -8.40 -3.35
CA LYS A 266 -16.03 -8.37 -4.52
C LYS A 266 -16.36 -9.77 -5.04
N GLN A 267 -15.40 -10.69 -5.01
CA GLN A 267 -15.61 -12.08 -5.38
C GLN A 267 -16.56 -12.77 -4.41
N GLU A 268 -16.36 -12.62 -3.09
CA GLU A 268 -17.23 -13.20 -2.06
C GLU A 268 -18.68 -12.71 -2.17
N ILE A 269 -18.90 -11.43 -2.50
CA ILE A 269 -20.26 -10.90 -2.72
C ILE A 269 -20.89 -11.49 -3.99
N SER A 270 -20.07 -11.76 -5.02
CA SER A 270 -20.55 -12.31 -6.29
C SER A 270 -20.93 -13.79 -6.19
N THR A 271 -20.37 -14.52 -5.21
CA THR A 271 -20.65 -15.94 -4.97
C THR A 271 -21.83 -16.19 -4.02
N LEU A 272 -22.51 -15.13 -3.55
CA LEU A 272 -23.66 -15.28 -2.66
C LEU A 272 -24.85 -15.98 -3.35
N PRO A 273 -25.52 -16.91 -2.67
CA PRO A 273 -26.74 -17.55 -3.19
C PRO A 273 -27.86 -16.53 -3.41
N PRO A 274 -28.60 -16.60 -4.55
CA PRO A 274 -29.66 -15.66 -4.87
C PRO A 274 -30.94 -15.85 -4.03
N ASP A 275 -31.09 -17.01 -3.40
CA ASP A 275 -32.25 -17.42 -2.60
C ASP A 275 -32.14 -17.08 -1.11
N GLN A 276 -30.98 -16.60 -0.66
CA GLN A 276 -30.72 -16.29 0.72
C GLN A 276 -31.33 -14.93 1.14
N THR A 277 -31.83 -14.84 2.38
CA THR A 277 -32.29 -13.56 2.94
C THR A 277 -31.15 -12.57 3.11
N GLN A 278 -31.46 -11.28 3.02
CA GLN A 278 -30.48 -10.20 3.15
C GLN A 278 -29.71 -10.31 4.48
N GLU A 279 -30.40 -10.57 5.58
CA GLU A 279 -29.81 -10.66 6.92
C GLU A 279 -28.83 -11.84 7.02
N ALA A 280 -29.17 -12.97 6.42
CA ALA A 280 -28.31 -14.14 6.39
C ALA A 280 -27.07 -13.91 5.49
N SER A 281 -27.24 -13.28 4.33
CA SER A 281 -26.10 -12.91 3.47
C SER A 281 -25.17 -11.89 4.13
N LYS A 282 -25.71 -10.87 4.81
CA LYS A 282 -24.92 -9.91 5.60
C LYS A 282 -24.12 -10.62 6.70
N LYS A 283 -24.77 -11.49 7.47
CA LYS A 283 -24.12 -12.26 8.54
C LYS A 283 -22.98 -13.10 7.98
N HIS A 284 -23.22 -13.80 6.87
CA HIS A 284 -22.19 -14.59 6.18
C HIS A 284 -21.01 -13.72 5.75
N LEU A 285 -21.23 -12.58 5.09
CA LEU A 285 -20.15 -11.68 4.67
C LEU A 285 -19.33 -11.15 5.85
N VAL A 286 -19.99 -10.80 6.96
CA VAL A 286 -19.31 -10.34 8.18
C VAL A 286 -18.42 -11.44 8.77
N GLU A 287 -18.92 -12.67 8.85
CA GLU A 287 -18.16 -13.82 9.31
C GLU A 287 -16.96 -14.11 8.39
N ARG A 288 -17.16 -14.04 7.06
CA ARG A 288 -16.08 -14.18 6.07
C ARG A 288 -14.99 -13.11 6.26
N ILE A 289 -15.38 -11.86 6.54
CA ILE A 289 -14.44 -10.77 6.84
C ILE A 289 -13.65 -11.05 8.13
N GLU A 290 -14.30 -11.50 9.20
CA GLU A 290 -13.63 -11.82 10.47
C GLU A 290 -12.65 -12.98 10.32
N ASN A 291 -13.04 -14.03 9.59
CA ASN A 291 -12.16 -15.16 9.29
C ASN A 291 -10.99 -14.72 8.41
N PHE A 292 -11.22 -13.84 7.42
CA PHE A 292 -10.14 -13.29 6.60
C PHE A 292 -9.12 -12.51 7.45
N ILE A 293 -9.57 -11.63 8.36
CA ILE A 293 -8.67 -10.90 9.27
C ILE A 293 -7.86 -11.89 10.11
N ARG A 294 -8.52 -12.89 10.69
CA ARG A 294 -7.87 -13.87 11.56
C ARG A 294 -6.84 -14.70 10.81
N GLU A 295 -7.20 -15.30 9.68
CA GLU A 295 -6.34 -16.25 8.97
C GLU A 295 -5.25 -15.55 8.14
N LYS A 296 -5.63 -14.55 7.35
CA LYS A 296 -4.73 -13.93 6.36
C LYS A 296 -3.87 -12.81 6.93
N LEU A 297 -4.20 -12.30 8.11
CA LEU A 297 -3.45 -11.21 8.76
C LEU A 297 -2.90 -11.68 10.11
N THR A 298 -3.75 -12.03 11.08
CA THR A 298 -3.28 -12.34 12.45
C THR A 298 -2.44 -13.62 12.52
N VAL A 299 -3.00 -14.76 12.10
CA VAL A 299 -2.31 -16.06 12.13
C VAL A 299 -1.12 -16.06 11.17
N ALA A 300 -1.26 -15.42 10.01
CA ALA A 300 -0.16 -15.25 9.07
C ALA A 300 1.03 -14.52 9.70
N ASP A 301 0.79 -13.39 10.38
CA ASP A 301 1.82 -12.66 11.11
C ASP A 301 2.48 -13.51 12.19
N ASP A 302 1.69 -14.28 12.96
CA ASP A 302 2.22 -15.15 14.02
C ASP A 302 3.18 -16.22 13.45
N MET A 303 2.83 -16.81 12.30
CA MET A 303 3.68 -17.79 11.63
C MET A 303 4.96 -17.15 11.07
N ILE A 304 4.87 -15.94 10.55
CA ILE A 304 6.03 -15.19 10.06
C ILE A 304 6.96 -14.83 11.22
N VAL A 305 6.41 -14.32 12.33
CA VAL A 305 7.17 -13.99 13.54
C VAL A 305 7.89 -15.23 14.04
N LYS A 306 7.18 -16.34 14.26
CA LYS A 306 7.77 -17.61 14.72
C LYS A 306 8.90 -18.06 13.80
N THR A 307 8.65 -18.12 12.49
CA THR A 307 9.65 -18.57 11.51
C THR A 307 10.86 -17.64 11.46
N THR A 308 10.63 -16.32 11.57
CA THR A 308 11.69 -15.30 11.55
C THR A 308 12.59 -15.46 12.77
N VAL A 309 11.99 -15.55 13.95
CA VAL A 309 12.68 -15.77 15.21
C VAL A 309 13.50 -17.06 15.14
N ASP A 310 12.87 -18.20 14.85
CA ASP A 310 13.52 -19.51 14.86
C ASP A 310 14.71 -19.64 13.89
N LYS A 311 14.61 -19.06 12.68
CA LYS A 311 15.64 -19.26 11.64
C LYS A 311 16.66 -18.14 11.52
N TYR A 312 16.28 -16.91 11.87
CA TYR A 312 17.04 -15.72 11.50
C TYR A 312 17.44 -14.82 12.66
N ILE A 313 17.10 -15.11 13.91
CA ILE A 313 17.58 -14.32 15.05
C ILE A 313 18.33 -15.23 16.02
N ARG A 314 19.63 -15.09 16.16
CA ARG A 314 20.46 -15.91 17.06
C ARG A 314 21.06 -15.06 18.17
N THR A 315 21.44 -15.71 19.26
CA THR A 315 22.22 -15.06 20.32
C THR A 315 23.54 -14.54 19.75
N GLY A 316 23.86 -13.27 20.02
CA GLY A 316 25.02 -12.56 19.48
C GLY A 316 24.80 -11.90 18.13
N ASP A 317 23.62 -12.02 17.51
CA ASP A 317 23.34 -11.32 16.25
C ASP A 317 23.23 -9.80 16.45
N THR A 318 23.60 -9.06 15.41
CA THR A 318 23.26 -7.64 15.25
C THR A 318 22.33 -7.51 14.06
N ILE A 319 21.06 -7.21 14.34
CA ILE A 319 20.00 -7.15 13.34
C ILE A 319 19.82 -5.72 12.86
N LEU A 320 19.99 -5.47 11.57
CA LEU A 320 19.67 -4.18 10.96
C LEU A 320 18.25 -4.18 10.39
N THR A 321 17.50 -3.12 10.63
CA THR A 321 16.15 -2.90 10.07
C THR A 321 16.03 -1.48 9.52
N TYR A 322 15.04 -1.25 8.66
CA TYR A 322 14.80 0.04 8.01
C TYR A 322 13.37 0.55 8.21
N GLY A 323 13.23 1.79 8.71
CA GLY A 323 11.95 2.41 9.03
C GLY A 323 11.17 1.64 10.10
N LYS A 324 9.84 1.60 9.98
CA LYS A 324 8.97 0.80 10.86
C LYS A 324 8.24 -0.28 10.08
N SER A 325 8.40 -1.52 10.55
CA SER A 325 7.61 -2.67 10.12
C SER A 325 7.06 -3.39 11.34
N GLN A 326 5.72 -3.49 11.44
CA GLN A 326 5.05 -4.13 12.58
C GLN A 326 5.44 -5.60 12.72
N VAL A 327 5.53 -6.35 11.63
CA VAL A 327 5.90 -7.78 11.68
C VAL A 327 7.35 -7.98 12.12
N VAL A 328 8.26 -7.08 11.72
CA VAL A 328 9.67 -7.12 12.13
C VAL A 328 9.78 -6.73 13.61
N GLU A 329 9.11 -5.66 14.03
CA GLU A 329 9.05 -5.23 15.43
C GLU A 329 8.53 -6.36 16.34
N ARG A 330 7.43 -7.03 15.96
CA ARG A 330 6.91 -8.20 16.67
C ARG A 330 7.92 -9.35 16.74
N ALA A 331 8.66 -9.61 15.65
CA ALA A 331 9.69 -10.66 15.64
C ALA A 331 10.86 -10.34 16.57
N LEU A 332 11.31 -9.09 16.63
CA LEU A 332 12.37 -8.65 17.54
C LEU A 332 11.92 -8.79 19.00
N LEU A 333 10.72 -8.30 19.33
CA LEU A 333 10.16 -8.39 20.68
C LEU A 333 9.97 -9.86 21.12
N GLU A 334 9.45 -10.71 20.24
CA GLU A 334 9.27 -12.14 20.52
C GLU A 334 10.60 -12.86 20.71
N ALA A 335 11.62 -12.57 19.89
CA ALA A 335 12.97 -13.12 20.08
C ALA A 335 13.55 -12.74 21.45
N HIS A 336 13.36 -11.49 21.87
CA HIS A 336 13.81 -11.03 23.18
C HIS A 336 13.05 -11.71 24.32
N ARG A 337 11.72 -11.86 24.19
CA ARG A 337 10.87 -12.59 25.14
C ARG A 337 11.29 -14.05 25.31
N GLN A 338 11.82 -14.67 24.25
CA GLN A 338 12.39 -16.02 24.29
C GLN A 338 13.81 -16.08 24.91
N GLY A 339 14.33 -14.97 25.42
CA GLY A 339 15.64 -14.90 26.08
C GLY A 339 16.83 -14.79 25.12
N ARG A 340 16.62 -14.47 23.83
CA ARG A 340 17.72 -14.27 22.88
C ARG A 340 18.40 -12.93 23.16
N ILE A 341 19.73 -12.95 23.25
CA ILE A 341 20.55 -11.76 23.47
C ILE A 341 21.09 -11.30 22.13
N PHE A 342 20.64 -10.15 21.63
CA PHE A 342 21.04 -9.58 20.35
C PHE A 342 20.92 -8.05 20.41
N SER A 343 21.39 -7.37 19.37
CA SER A 343 21.21 -5.91 19.22
C SER A 343 20.55 -5.55 17.90
N VAL A 344 19.98 -4.34 17.85
CA VAL A 344 19.24 -3.86 16.69
C VAL A 344 19.79 -2.52 16.21
N ILE A 345 20.10 -2.41 14.93
CA ILE A 345 20.42 -1.14 14.27
C ILE A 345 19.17 -0.71 13.50
N VAL A 346 18.58 0.42 13.88
CA VAL A 346 17.41 1.00 13.22
C VAL A 346 17.87 2.10 12.28
N VAL A 347 17.80 1.83 10.98
CA VAL A 347 18.09 2.81 9.95
C VAL A 347 16.81 3.55 9.58
N ASP A 348 16.87 4.88 9.47
CA ASP A 348 15.68 5.70 9.24
C ASP A 348 15.93 6.82 8.22
N ASN A 349 14.85 7.35 7.63
CA ASN A 349 14.93 8.39 6.61
C ASN A 349 13.81 9.41 6.74
N ARG A 350 14.13 10.65 6.35
CA ARG A 350 13.15 11.73 6.24
C ARG A 350 12.13 11.40 5.12
N PRO A 351 10.91 11.98 5.18
CA PRO A 351 10.48 12.99 6.15
C PRO A 351 9.78 12.46 7.41
N LEU A 352 9.20 11.25 7.38
CA LEU A 352 8.34 10.78 8.48
C LEU A 352 9.09 10.17 9.68
N LEU A 353 10.37 9.80 9.51
CA LEU A 353 11.20 9.24 10.59
C LEU A 353 10.50 8.14 11.39
N GLU A 354 9.93 7.17 10.66
CA GLU A 354 9.09 6.13 11.24
C GLU A 354 9.86 5.16 12.12
N GLY A 355 11.18 5.02 11.86
CA GLY A 355 12.07 4.20 12.67
C GLY A 355 12.11 4.63 14.14
N LYS A 356 11.87 5.91 14.45
CA LYS A 356 11.75 6.38 15.85
C LYS A 356 10.71 5.63 16.65
N ASN A 357 9.56 5.31 16.04
CA ASN A 357 8.49 4.56 16.70
C ASN A 357 8.88 3.10 16.99
N LEU A 358 9.60 2.45 16.06
CA LEU A 358 10.11 1.10 16.27
C LEU A 358 11.18 1.09 17.36
N LEU A 359 12.11 2.05 17.29
CA LEU A 359 13.19 2.22 18.25
C LEU A 359 12.65 2.38 19.67
N GLN A 360 11.62 3.22 19.85
CA GLN A 360 10.97 3.39 21.14
C GLN A 360 10.43 2.06 21.69
N GLY A 361 9.67 1.31 20.90
CA GLY A 361 9.09 0.03 21.34
C GLY A 361 10.13 -1.02 21.72
N ILE A 362 11.24 -1.12 20.98
CA ILE A 362 12.31 -2.08 21.32
C ILE A 362 13.19 -1.61 22.49
N ALA A 363 13.39 -0.30 22.65
CA ALA A 363 14.15 0.26 23.76
C ALA A 363 13.40 0.10 25.09
N GLU A 364 12.08 0.33 25.10
CA GLU A 364 11.20 0.08 26.26
C GLU A 364 11.22 -1.39 26.69
N ALA A 365 11.39 -2.32 25.75
CA ALA A 365 11.55 -3.74 26.02
C ALA A 365 12.94 -4.13 26.55
N GLY A 366 13.92 -3.21 26.59
CA GLY A 366 15.28 -3.47 27.07
C GLY A 366 16.23 -4.06 26.02
N ILE A 367 15.89 -4.00 24.74
CA ILE A 367 16.76 -4.49 23.67
C ILE A 367 17.83 -3.43 23.35
N ARG A 368 19.10 -3.84 23.31
CA ARG A 368 20.21 -2.96 22.91
C ARG A 368 19.99 -2.47 21.48
N CYS A 369 19.84 -1.17 21.30
CA CYS A 369 19.55 -0.58 20.01
C CYS A 369 20.44 0.61 19.66
N GLU A 370 20.66 0.80 18.36
CA GLU A 370 21.36 1.92 17.74
C GLU A 370 20.42 2.57 16.71
N TYR A 371 20.44 3.89 16.60
CA TYR A 371 19.64 4.64 15.63
C TYR A 371 20.54 5.41 14.68
N VAL A 372 20.32 5.22 13.38
CA VAL A 372 21.18 5.75 12.33
C VAL A 372 20.31 6.27 11.21
N HIS A 373 20.68 7.40 10.62
CA HIS A 373 20.03 7.85 9.39
C HIS A 373 20.58 7.10 8.17
N LEU A 374 19.80 7.05 7.10
CA LEU A 374 20.17 6.32 5.87
C LEU A 374 21.56 6.73 5.32
N TYR A 375 21.96 7.99 5.45
CA TYR A 375 23.28 8.47 5.02
C TYR A 375 24.45 8.01 5.92
N GLY A 376 24.17 7.51 7.12
CA GLY A 376 25.15 6.86 8.01
C GLY A 376 25.25 5.35 7.80
N LEU A 377 24.46 4.77 6.91
CA LEU A 377 24.34 3.32 6.72
C LEU A 377 25.70 2.63 6.54
N GLU A 378 26.60 3.20 5.72
CA GLU A 378 27.90 2.60 5.40
C GLU A 378 28.79 2.40 6.64
N HIS A 379 28.62 3.22 7.67
CA HIS A 379 29.39 3.12 8.91
C HIS A 379 28.86 2.01 9.83
N SER A 380 27.54 1.84 9.89
CA SER A 380 26.90 0.89 10.82
C SER A 380 26.67 -0.49 10.20
N ILE A 381 26.56 -0.59 8.87
CA ILE A 381 26.27 -1.85 8.18
C ILE A 381 27.30 -2.96 8.43
N PRO A 382 28.63 -2.71 8.53
CA PRO A 382 29.60 -3.78 8.75
C PRO A 382 29.42 -4.48 10.11
N SER A 383 28.76 -3.82 11.06
CA SER A 383 28.45 -4.38 12.38
C SER A 383 27.23 -5.31 12.37
N ALA A 384 26.42 -5.28 11.31
CA ALA A 384 25.21 -6.09 11.20
C ALA A 384 25.55 -7.52 10.75
N THR A 385 24.94 -8.50 11.38
CA THR A 385 25.04 -9.92 10.96
C THR A 385 23.93 -10.28 9.97
N ARG A 386 22.79 -9.59 10.02
CA ARG A 386 21.61 -9.81 9.16
C ARG A 386 20.81 -8.54 9.00
N VAL A 387 20.09 -8.45 7.88
CA VAL A 387 19.08 -7.39 7.67
C VAL A 387 17.68 -8.01 7.67
N LEU A 388 16.78 -7.47 8.48
CA LEU A 388 15.35 -7.80 8.46
C LEU A 388 14.56 -6.62 7.91
N LEU A 389 13.77 -6.85 6.86
CA LEU A 389 12.96 -5.82 6.21
C LEU A 389 11.48 -6.21 6.19
N GLY A 390 10.61 -5.21 6.32
CA GLY A 390 9.20 -5.36 6.00
C GLY A 390 8.92 -5.03 4.54
N ALA A 391 7.93 -5.69 3.95
CA ALA A 391 7.45 -5.38 2.60
C ALA A 391 6.14 -4.59 2.62
N HIS A 392 6.00 -3.65 1.67
CA HIS A 392 4.68 -3.19 1.26
C HIS A 392 4.04 -4.23 0.33
N ALA A 393 4.84 -4.77 -0.60
CA ALA A 393 4.48 -5.85 -1.50
C ALA A 393 5.71 -6.60 -2.03
N ILE A 394 5.50 -7.84 -2.47
CA ILE A 394 6.48 -8.58 -3.29
C ILE A 394 5.88 -8.78 -4.67
N MET A 395 6.63 -8.38 -5.70
CA MET A 395 6.23 -8.45 -7.10
C MET A 395 6.36 -9.87 -7.65
N ALA A 396 5.77 -10.13 -8.83
CA ALA A 396 5.75 -11.47 -9.42
C ALA A 396 7.14 -12.00 -9.82
N ASP A 397 8.07 -11.10 -10.13
CA ASP A 397 9.49 -11.40 -10.41
C ASP A 397 10.33 -11.57 -9.13
N GLY A 398 9.73 -11.37 -7.95
CA GLY A 398 10.39 -11.44 -6.66
C GLY A 398 11.03 -10.12 -6.22
N ALA A 399 10.85 -9.02 -6.96
CA ALA A 399 11.31 -7.72 -6.51
C ALA A 399 10.53 -7.27 -5.27
N LEU A 400 11.22 -6.65 -4.32
CA LEU A 400 10.61 -6.09 -3.11
C LEU A 400 10.17 -4.66 -3.38
N TYR A 401 8.88 -4.40 -3.20
CA TYR A 401 8.34 -3.05 -3.18
C TYR A 401 8.15 -2.63 -1.72
N SER A 402 8.94 -1.66 -1.26
CA SER A 402 8.90 -1.18 0.12
C SER A 402 9.29 0.29 0.19
N ARG A 403 9.51 0.82 1.39
CA ARG A 403 9.73 2.26 1.64
C ARG A 403 10.95 2.78 0.89
N SER A 404 10.85 3.99 0.34
CA SER A 404 11.95 4.66 -0.35
C SER A 404 13.21 4.70 0.52
N GLY A 405 14.28 4.03 0.09
CA GLY A 405 15.51 3.79 0.84
C GLY A 405 15.75 2.31 1.15
N THR A 406 14.76 1.44 0.97
CA THR A 406 14.90 -0.01 1.15
C THR A 406 15.85 -0.61 0.12
N ALA A 407 15.83 -0.12 -1.12
CA ALA A 407 16.75 -0.57 -2.16
C ALA A 407 18.21 -0.27 -1.78
N ILE A 408 18.48 0.92 -1.25
CA ILE A 408 19.82 1.31 -0.77
C ILE A 408 20.27 0.36 0.35
N VAL A 409 19.43 0.16 1.38
CA VAL A 409 19.76 -0.74 2.49
C VAL A 409 20.05 -2.16 2.00
N ALA A 410 19.23 -2.70 1.12
CA ALA A 410 19.38 -4.08 0.64
C ALA A 410 20.58 -4.26 -0.29
N THR A 411 20.84 -3.29 -1.18
CA THR A 411 21.98 -3.35 -2.10
C THR A 411 23.30 -3.19 -1.34
N THR A 412 23.41 -2.22 -0.43
CA THR A 412 24.60 -2.08 0.42
C THR A 412 24.80 -3.32 1.29
N ALA A 413 23.75 -3.88 1.90
CA ALA A 413 23.87 -5.12 2.67
C ALA A 413 24.44 -6.27 1.84
N ARG A 414 23.98 -6.42 0.59
CA ARG A 414 24.50 -7.42 -0.35
C ARG A 414 25.98 -7.20 -0.66
N GLU A 415 26.40 -5.95 -0.88
CA GLU A 415 27.82 -5.62 -1.16
C GLU A 415 28.74 -6.01 -0.01
N PHE A 416 28.27 -5.85 1.24
CA PHE A 416 28.98 -6.30 2.44
C PHE A 416 28.80 -7.81 2.75
N GLY A 417 28.10 -8.56 1.89
CA GLY A 417 27.85 -9.99 2.09
C GLY A 417 26.86 -10.32 3.21
N ILE A 418 26.07 -9.34 3.67
CA ILE A 418 25.10 -9.49 4.75
C ILE A 418 23.76 -9.95 4.17
N PRO A 419 23.17 -11.06 4.68
CA PRO A 419 21.93 -11.59 4.15
C PRO A 419 20.73 -10.70 4.50
N VAL A 420 19.96 -10.34 3.47
CA VAL A 420 18.70 -9.59 3.59
C VAL A 420 17.52 -10.55 3.60
N VAL A 421 16.72 -10.51 4.65
CA VAL A 421 15.53 -11.34 4.83
C VAL A 421 14.31 -10.45 4.94
N VAL A 422 13.28 -10.76 4.16
CA VAL A 422 12.07 -9.95 4.08
C VAL A 422 10.92 -10.67 4.75
N CYS A 423 10.26 -10.04 5.71
CA CYS A 423 9.04 -10.55 6.35
C CYS A 423 7.83 -9.96 5.62
N CYS A 424 7.00 -10.84 5.03
CA CYS A 424 5.85 -10.43 4.22
C CYS A 424 4.74 -11.48 4.23
N GLU A 425 3.53 -11.05 4.55
CA GLU A 425 2.28 -11.79 4.43
C GLU A 425 1.94 -12.03 2.95
N SER A 426 1.39 -13.20 2.61
CA SER A 426 1.07 -13.52 1.21
C SER A 426 0.00 -12.61 0.60
N ILE A 427 -0.86 -11.98 1.41
CA ILE A 427 -1.86 -11.00 0.95
C ILE A 427 -1.23 -9.78 0.27
N LYS A 428 0.05 -9.52 0.52
CA LYS A 428 0.82 -8.43 -0.10
C LYS A 428 1.55 -8.85 -1.38
N PHE A 429 1.44 -10.11 -1.81
CA PHE A 429 2.01 -10.55 -3.08
C PHE A 429 1.21 -9.94 -4.24
N SER A 430 1.93 -9.48 -5.27
CA SER A 430 1.34 -8.89 -6.47
C SER A 430 1.69 -9.73 -7.70
N ASP A 431 0.73 -9.82 -8.60
CA ASP A 431 0.89 -10.29 -9.98
C ASP A 431 1.61 -9.29 -10.89
N LYS A 432 1.77 -8.04 -10.42
CA LYS A 432 2.46 -6.96 -11.14
C LYS A 432 3.97 -7.13 -11.09
N ILE A 433 4.62 -6.54 -12.09
CA ILE A 433 6.07 -6.38 -12.18
C ILE A 433 6.33 -4.90 -12.39
N ASN A 434 7.17 -4.33 -11.53
CA ASN A 434 7.67 -2.96 -11.66
C ASN A 434 9.15 -3.03 -12.00
N LEU A 435 9.53 -2.54 -13.19
CA LEU A 435 10.93 -2.54 -13.63
C LEU A 435 11.74 -1.39 -13.00
N ASP A 436 11.05 -0.35 -12.53
CA ASP A 436 11.63 0.84 -11.93
C ASP A 436 10.82 1.30 -10.70
N GLY A 437 11.40 2.21 -9.93
CA GLY A 437 10.77 2.82 -8.76
C GLY A 437 9.87 4.02 -9.07
N ILE A 438 9.53 4.31 -10.33
CA ILE A 438 8.80 5.50 -10.75
C ILE A 438 7.38 5.16 -11.20
N VAL A 439 7.21 4.27 -12.19
CA VAL A 439 5.96 4.06 -12.95
C VAL A 439 4.75 3.71 -12.08
N SER A 440 4.95 2.99 -10.96
CA SER A 440 3.87 2.63 -10.04
C SER A 440 4.24 2.98 -8.60
N ASN A 441 4.50 4.27 -8.34
CA ASN A 441 4.84 4.78 -7.01
C ASN A 441 3.74 5.69 -6.42
N GLU A 442 3.86 6.00 -5.13
CA GLU A 442 3.08 7.00 -4.40
C GLU A 442 3.97 8.23 -4.14
N LEU A 443 3.48 9.43 -4.49
CA LEU A 443 4.10 10.68 -4.06
C LEU A 443 3.50 11.08 -2.71
N GLY A 444 4.36 11.31 -1.74
CA GLY A 444 4.04 11.89 -0.45
C GLY A 444 3.85 13.40 -0.53
N ASP A 445 3.44 13.99 0.59
CA ASP A 445 3.29 15.43 0.72
C ASP A 445 4.66 16.14 0.69
N PRO A 446 4.94 16.98 -0.32
CA PRO A 446 6.19 17.73 -0.39
C PRO A 446 6.38 18.71 0.78
N GLU A 447 5.30 19.16 1.43
CA GLU A 447 5.38 20.08 2.58
C GLU A 447 6.10 19.44 3.78
N LEU A 448 6.11 18.11 3.86
CA LEU A 448 6.87 17.37 4.88
C LEU A 448 8.39 17.46 4.67
N LEU A 449 8.85 17.78 3.46
CA LEU A 449 10.27 18.02 3.17
C LEU A 449 10.65 19.49 3.37
N VAL A 450 9.69 20.41 3.25
CA VAL A 450 9.89 21.85 3.48
C VAL A 450 10.06 22.14 4.97
N ASN A 451 9.25 21.48 5.81
CA ASN A 451 9.30 21.64 7.26
C ASN A 451 10.50 20.86 7.83
N MET A 452 11.64 21.54 7.89
CA MET A 452 12.91 20.92 8.31
C MET A 452 13.05 20.74 9.83
N SER A 453 12.21 21.40 10.63
CA SER A 453 12.28 21.35 12.10
C SER A 453 11.61 20.09 12.66
N ASP A 454 12.39 19.28 13.39
CA ASP A 454 11.87 18.21 14.25
C ASP A 454 11.03 18.78 15.42
N THR A 455 11.11 20.09 15.66
CA THR A 455 10.33 20.84 16.64
C THR A 455 9.09 21.46 16.01
N LYS A 456 7.95 21.36 16.73
CA LYS A 456 6.66 21.98 16.36
C LYS A 456 6.69 23.52 16.20
N ALA A 457 7.85 24.15 16.42
CA ALA A 457 8.08 25.54 16.09
C ALA A 457 8.18 25.65 14.57
N ARG A 458 7.18 26.27 13.96
CA ARG A 458 7.16 26.65 12.53
C ARG A 458 8.19 27.76 12.28
N GLU A 459 9.47 27.47 12.44
CA GLU A 459 10.50 28.30 11.81
C GLU A 459 10.39 28.09 10.31
N MET A 460 10.24 29.19 9.58
CA MET A 460 10.09 29.16 8.13
C MET A 460 11.36 28.56 7.52
N GLY A 461 11.25 27.34 6.99
CA GLY A 461 12.37 26.67 6.33
C GLY A 461 12.78 27.40 5.04
N PRO A 462 14.00 27.18 4.55
CA PRO A 462 14.52 27.86 3.34
C PRO A 462 13.76 27.52 2.06
N LEU A 463 12.92 26.47 2.08
CA LEU A 463 12.10 26.02 0.96
C LEU A 463 10.64 26.53 1.04
N GLN A 464 10.33 27.46 1.95
CA GLN A 464 9.01 28.08 2.02
C GLN A 464 8.72 28.84 0.72
N GLY A 465 7.48 28.75 0.22
CA GLY A 465 7.10 29.42 -1.04
C GLY A 465 7.61 28.73 -2.30
N TRP A 466 8.18 27.51 -2.21
CA TRP A 466 8.69 26.74 -3.36
C TRP A 466 7.66 26.55 -4.50
N LYS A 467 6.35 26.65 -4.20
CA LYS A 467 5.29 26.54 -5.20
C LYS A 467 5.23 27.74 -6.15
N GLU A 468 5.71 28.91 -5.73
CA GLU A 468 5.71 30.14 -6.52
C GLU A 468 6.97 30.26 -7.39
N ILE A 469 8.01 29.50 -7.07
CA ILE A 469 9.29 29.50 -7.78
C ILE A 469 9.21 28.55 -8.99
N ASN A 470 9.13 29.13 -10.20
CA ASN A 470 8.88 28.37 -11.44
C ASN A 470 9.94 27.30 -11.76
N ASN A 471 11.20 27.50 -11.36
CA ASN A 471 12.32 26.57 -11.58
C ASN A 471 12.59 25.65 -10.38
N MET A 472 11.65 25.54 -9.43
CA MET A 472 11.79 24.72 -8.24
C MET A 472 10.73 23.63 -8.16
N ARG A 473 11.17 22.44 -7.78
CA ARG A 473 10.31 21.27 -7.60
C ARG A 473 10.76 20.46 -6.41
N ILE A 474 9.80 20.03 -5.61
CA ILE A 474 10.00 19.13 -4.47
C ILE A 474 9.13 17.91 -4.71
N GLU A 475 9.74 16.74 -4.67
CA GLU A 475 9.06 15.46 -4.84
C GLU A 475 9.41 14.54 -3.68
N SER A 476 8.41 13.84 -3.15
CA SER A 476 8.58 12.93 -2.04
C SER A 476 8.17 11.53 -2.46
N PHE A 477 9.10 10.69 -2.88
CA PHE A 477 8.78 9.29 -3.18
C PHE A 477 8.57 8.50 -1.89
N ARG A 478 7.52 7.67 -1.87
CA ARG A 478 7.19 6.86 -0.68
C ARG A 478 7.74 5.46 -0.74
N TYR A 479 7.85 4.90 -1.94
CA TYR A 479 8.31 3.53 -2.16
C TYR A 479 9.47 3.46 -3.14
N ASP A 480 10.19 2.36 -3.14
CA ASP A 480 11.17 1.97 -4.15
C ASP A 480 11.03 0.48 -4.48
N VAL A 481 11.77 0.03 -5.49
CA VAL A 481 11.81 -1.35 -5.94
C VAL A 481 13.22 -1.88 -5.73
N THR A 482 13.36 -2.90 -4.89
CA THR A 482 14.61 -3.62 -4.64
C THR A 482 14.65 -4.87 -5.51
N PRO A 483 15.70 -5.07 -6.33
CA PRO A 483 15.85 -6.26 -7.14
C PRO A 483 15.87 -7.55 -6.30
N SER A 484 15.28 -8.62 -6.83
CA SER A 484 15.19 -9.92 -6.14
C SER A 484 16.54 -10.49 -5.71
N ASP A 485 17.60 -10.16 -6.46
CA ASP A 485 18.95 -10.69 -6.23
C ASP A 485 19.61 -10.10 -4.98
N CYS A 486 19.07 -9.01 -4.43
CA CYS A 486 19.49 -8.46 -3.13
C CYS A 486 18.80 -9.14 -1.95
N ILE A 487 17.83 -10.01 -2.21
CA ILE A 487 17.00 -10.64 -1.18
C ILE A 487 17.40 -12.10 -1.05
N LYS A 488 17.80 -12.51 0.16
CA LYS A 488 18.16 -13.90 0.45
C LYS A 488 16.93 -14.79 0.56
N ALA A 489 15.89 -14.32 1.25
CA ALA A 489 14.67 -15.07 1.49
C ALA A 489 13.49 -14.14 1.79
N VAL A 490 12.29 -14.59 1.43
CA VAL A 490 11.02 -14.01 1.87
C VAL A 490 10.38 -14.97 2.87
N VAL A 491 10.11 -14.49 4.07
CA VAL A 491 9.40 -15.24 5.12
C VAL A 491 7.93 -14.84 5.07
N CYS A 492 7.10 -15.82 4.75
CA CYS A 492 5.64 -15.71 4.76
C CYS A 492 5.04 -16.82 5.62
N GLU A 493 3.72 -16.86 5.75
CA GLU A 493 3.01 -17.88 6.52
C GLU A 493 3.16 -19.30 5.94
N HIS A 494 3.55 -19.41 4.67
CA HIS A 494 3.90 -20.68 4.02
C HIS A 494 5.35 -21.12 4.27
N GLY A 495 6.08 -20.37 5.12
CA GLY A 495 7.48 -20.58 5.44
C GLY A 495 8.43 -19.67 4.66
N CYS A 496 9.68 -20.13 4.53
CA CYS A 496 10.73 -19.39 3.83
C CYS A 496 10.69 -19.73 2.34
N VAL A 497 10.38 -18.74 1.51
CA VAL A 497 10.34 -18.89 0.05
C VAL A 497 11.46 -18.08 -0.59
N ALA A 498 11.99 -18.59 -1.71
CA ALA A 498 12.87 -17.79 -2.55
C ALA A 498 12.07 -16.64 -3.18
N PRO A 499 12.65 -15.43 -3.34
CA PRO A 499 11.93 -14.29 -3.91
C PRO A 499 11.26 -14.60 -5.25
N LYS A 500 11.97 -15.29 -6.15
CA LYS A 500 11.46 -15.68 -7.49
C LYS A 500 10.35 -16.74 -7.47
N SER A 501 10.09 -17.37 -6.32
CA SER A 501 9.02 -18.38 -6.15
C SER A 501 7.68 -17.77 -5.73
N VAL A 502 7.62 -16.46 -5.46
CA VAL A 502 6.42 -15.77 -4.96
C VAL A 502 5.22 -15.91 -5.89
N ALA A 503 5.43 -15.83 -7.20
CA ALA A 503 4.35 -16.03 -8.18
C ALA A 503 3.71 -17.42 -8.09
N SER A 504 4.48 -18.45 -7.68
CA SER A 504 3.93 -19.79 -7.44
C SER A 504 3.02 -19.83 -6.23
N VAL A 505 3.42 -19.18 -5.13
CA VAL A 505 2.61 -19.10 -3.90
C VAL A 505 1.31 -18.34 -4.18
N LEU A 506 1.38 -17.24 -4.94
CA LEU A 506 0.21 -16.46 -5.33
C LEU A 506 -0.78 -17.32 -6.12
N ARG A 507 -0.31 -18.09 -7.11
CA ARG A 507 -1.16 -19.00 -7.89
C ARG A 507 -1.79 -20.11 -7.04
N SER A 508 -1.01 -20.72 -6.13
CA SER A 508 -1.53 -21.75 -5.22
C SER A 508 -2.60 -21.19 -4.28
N SER A 509 -2.41 -19.96 -3.77
CA SER A 509 -3.40 -19.27 -2.93
C SER A 509 -4.68 -18.95 -3.70
N MET A 510 -4.58 -18.47 -4.94
CA MET A 510 -5.74 -18.22 -5.81
C MET A 510 -6.49 -19.50 -6.17
N ALA A 511 -5.78 -20.59 -6.47
CA ALA A 511 -6.39 -21.88 -6.78
C ALA A 511 -7.12 -22.48 -5.56
N ALA A 512 -6.53 -22.37 -4.37
CA ALA A 512 -7.17 -22.80 -3.12
C ALA A 512 -8.44 -21.99 -2.82
N ALA A 513 -8.42 -20.67 -3.06
CA ALA A 513 -9.59 -19.82 -2.91
C ALA A 513 -10.71 -20.19 -3.91
N ALA A 514 -10.36 -20.54 -5.15
CA ALA A 514 -11.34 -21.01 -6.14
C ALA A 514 -11.94 -22.37 -5.76
N ALA A 515 -11.14 -23.30 -5.23
CA ALA A 515 -11.60 -24.63 -4.82
C ALA A 515 -12.50 -24.59 -3.56
N GLY A 516 -12.17 -23.73 -2.58
CA GLY A 516 -12.96 -23.56 -1.36
C GLY A 516 -14.28 -22.81 -1.53
N SER A 517 -14.50 -22.17 -2.69
CA SER A 517 -15.79 -21.54 -3.06
C SER A 517 -16.72 -22.51 -3.81
N ALA A 518 -16.23 -23.69 -4.20
CA ALA A 518 -16.98 -24.69 -4.95
C ALA A 518 -17.46 -25.88 -4.08
N ALA A 519 -17.11 -25.87 -2.80
CA ALA A 519 -17.55 -26.81 -1.76
C ALA A 519 -18.39 -26.04 -0.74
#